data_AF-A0A7S4JLP3-F1
#
_entry.id   AF-A0A7S4JLP3-F1
#
_cell.length_a   1.000
_cell.length_b   1.000
_cell.length_c   1.000
_cell.angle_alpha   90.00
_cell.angle_beta   90.00
_cell.angle_gamma   90.00
#
_symmetry.space_group_name_H-M   'P 1'
#
loop_
_entity.id
_entity.type
_entity.pdbx_description
1 polymer ?
#
loop_
_entity_poly.entity_id
_entity_poly.type
_entity_poly.pdbx_seq_one_letter_code
_entity_poly.pdbx_strand_id
1 'polypeptide(L)'
;MADFGSAVDAQTLQPRVGLYPGEGPSAAEETADYQPPEASIGGEAYDPDDPRTYDLWSAGILLLELLLATPHGLEPTARTAATILLRHARQPPHVLRRLRIANGLAEHCITPAQGGRDGEGSAGERSAGERSAGERSAG
;
A
#
# COMPACT_ATOMS: atom_id res chain seq x y z
N MET A 1 18.73 -6.10 -8.29
CA MET A 1 17.95 -5.01 -8.91
C MET A 1 18.71 -4.59 -10.16
N ALA A 2 18.09 -4.69 -11.34
CA ALA A 2 18.82 -4.51 -12.60
C ALA A 2 17.99 -3.81 -13.69
N ASP A 3 16.69 -3.59 -13.47
CA ASP A 3 15.82 -2.88 -14.40
C ASP A 3 15.22 -1.65 -13.69
N PHE A 4 15.41 -0.50 -14.31
CA PHE A 4 14.90 0.81 -13.88
C PHE A 4 14.23 1.53 -15.05
N GLY A 5 13.82 0.80 -16.09
CA GLY A 5 13.23 1.36 -17.31
C GLY A 5 11.92 2.12 -17.05
N SER A 6 11.22 1.82 -15.95
CA SER A 6 10.01 2.52 -15.50
C SER A 6 10.20 3.39 -14.25
N ALA A 7 11.45 3.75 -13.90
CA ALA A 7 11.70 4.56 -12.71
C ALA A 7 11.17 6.00 -12.86
N VAL A 8 10.54 6.51 -11.80
CA VAL A 8 10.00 7.87 -11.74
C VAL A 8 10.93 8.80 -10.95
N ASP A 9 11.35 9.90 -11.56
CA ASP A 9 12.08 10.98 -10.91
C ASP A 9 11.75 12.34 -11.57
N ALA A 10 12.35 13.41 -11.05
CA ALA A 10 12.11 14.76 -11.57
C ALA A 10 12.57 14.96 -13.03
N GLN A 11 13.44 14.11 -13.56
CA GLN A 11 13.88 14.12 -14.96
C GLN A 11 12.94 13.30 -15.85
N THR A 12 12.53 12.11 -15.41
CA THR A 12 11.67 11.22 -16.21
C THR A 12 10.24 11.76 -16.34
N LEU A 13 9.79 12.60 -15.41
CA LEU A 13 8.50 13.28 -15.45
C LEU A 13 8.50 14.62 -16.20
N GLN A 14 9.61 15.01 -16.84
CA GLN A 14 9.66 16.27 -17.59
C GLN A 14 8.72 16.23 -18.81
N PRO A 15 7.78 17.18 -18.96
CA PRO A 15 6.71 17.10 -19.96
C PRO A 15 7.13 16.98 -21.43
N ARG A 16 8.38 17.38 -21.79
CA ARG A 16 8.87 17.42 -23.17
C ARG A 16 10.02 16.47 -23.48
N VAL A 17 10.75 16.03 -22.46
CA VAL A 17 12.02 15.30 -22.62
C VAL A 17 12.13 14.12 -21.67
N GLY A 18 11.16 13.94 -20.77
CA GLY A 18 11.09 12.81 -19.86
C GLY A 18 10.61 11.54 -20.55
N LEU A 19 10.70 10.43 -19.82
CA LEU A 19 10.26 9.11 -20.29
C LEU A 19 8.73 9.00 -20.37
N TYR A 20 8.01 9.89 -19.68
CA TYR A 20 6.55 9.90 -19.61
C TYR A 20 5.96 11.21 -20.16
N PRO A 21 6.03 11.46 -21.48
CA PRO A 21 5.50 12.68 -22.07
C PRO A 21 3.97 12.69 -22.04
N GLY A 22 3.39 13.72 -21.40
CA GLY A 22 1.95 13.99 -21.45
C GLY A 22 1.15 13.29 -20.35
N GLU A 23 0.89 11.99 -20.49
CA GLU A 23 -0.07 11.25 -19.63
C GLU A 23 0.55 10.70 -18.34
N GLY A 24 1.88 10.72 -18.19
CA GLY A 24 2.57 10.15 -17.03
C GLY A 24 2.70 8.62 -17.12
N PRO A 25 3.35 7.98 -16.13
CA PRO A 25 3.40 6.53 -16.01
C PRO A 25 2.01 5.97 -15.72
N SER A 26 1.72 4.77 -16.24
CA SER A 26 0.43 4.10 -16.00
C SER A 26 0.60 2.78 -15.25
N ALA A 27 -0.40 2.43 -14.44
CA ALA A 27 -0.45 1.13 -13.76
C ALA A 27 -0.50 -0.07 -14.73
N ALA A 28 -0.74 0.14 -16.03
CA ALA A 28 -0.73 -0.92 -17.04
C ALA A 28 0.68 -1.30 -17.50
N GLU A 29 1.69 -0.47 -17.22
CA GLU A 29 3.10 -0.70 -17.60
C GLU A 29 3.82 -1.60 -16.57
N GLU A 30 3.17 -1.87 -15.44
CA GLU A 30 3.74 -2.51 -14.25
C GLU A 30 3.31 -3.98 -14.11
N THR A 31 4.12 -4.78 -13.40
CA THR A 31 3.77 -6.17 -13.09
C THR A 31 2.72 -6.22 -11.98
N ALA A 32 1.52 -6.72 -12.32
CA ALA A 32 0.34 -6.68 -11.46
C ALA A 32 0.51 -7.27 -10.05
N ASP A 33 1.37 -8.27 -9.87
CA ASP A 33 1.51 -9.01 -8.61
C ASP A 33 2.32 -8.26 -7.55
N TYR A 34 3.15 -7.30 -7.98
CA TYR A 34 3.95 -6.45 -7.09
C TYR A 34 3.38 -5.04 -6.96
N GLN A 35 2.24 -4.75 -7.62
CA GLN A 35 1.55 -3.47 -7.51
C GLN A 35 0.99 -3.29 -6.09
N PRO A 36 1.12 -2.10 -5.51
CA PRO A 36 0.49 -1.78 -4.25
C PRO A 36 -1.04 -1.64 -4.40
N PRO A 37 -1.79 -1.70 -3.29
CA PRO A 37 -3.24 -1.64 -3.31
C PRO A 37 -3.78 -0.33 -3.92
N GLU A 38 -3.09 0.80 -3.77
CA GLU A 38 -3.44 2.06 -4.40
C GLU A 38 -3.37 1.99 -5.93
N ALA A 39 -2.37 1.30 -6.49
CA ALA A 39 -2.24 1.10 -7.93
C ALA A 39 -3.23 0.09 -8.49
N SER A 40 -3.51 -0.97 -7.74
CA SER A 40 -4.36 -2.05 -8.20
C SER A 40 -5.86 -1.85 -7.91
N ILE A 41 -6.21 -1.13 -6.84
CA ILE A 41 -7.58 -0.86 -6.39
C ILE A 41 -7.94 0.63 -6.57
N GLY A 42 -7.05 1.54 -6.17
CA GLY A 42 -7.25 2.99 -6.18
C GLY A 42 -7.23 3.63 -7.57
N GLY A 43 -6.43 3.07 -8.49
CA GLY A 43 -6.36 3.49 -9.89
C GLY A 43 -5.27 4.51 -10.21
N GLU A 44 -4.53 4.97 -9.22
CA GLU A 44 -3.35 5.85 -9.38
C GLU A 44 -2.10 4.99 -9.60
N ALA A 45 -1.24 5.30 -10.56
CA ALA A 45 -0.08 4.45 -10.86
C ALA A 45 0.89 4.29 -9.68
N TYR A 46 1.07 5.34 -8.88
CA TYR A 46 1.90 5.40 -7.68
C TYR A 46 1.48 6.64 -6.86
N ASP A 47 1.97 6.76 -5.63
CA ASP A 47 1.82 8.00 -4.85
C ASP A 47 2.80 9.07 -5.37
N PRO A 48 2.32 10.18 -5.99
CA PRO A 48 3.20 11.22 -6.53
C PRO A 48 3.95 12.00 -5.45
N ASP A 49 3.43 12.05 -4.21
CA ASP A 49 4.05 12.78 -3.11
C ASP A 49 5.18 11.96 -2.47
N ASP A 50 5.08 10.63 -2.47
CA ASP A 50 6.14 9.73 -2.04
C ASP A 50 6.27 8.46 -2.92
N PRO A 51 6.99 8.54 -4.06
CA PRO A 51 7.15 7.41 -4.98
C PRO A 51 7.89 6.22 -4.37
N ARG A 52 8.68 6.44 -3.31
CA ARG A 52 9.46 5.37 -2.64
C ARG A 52 8.58 4.38 -1.91
N THR A 53 7.33 4.75 -1.59
CA THR A 53 6.35 3.85 -0.97
C THR A 53 6.06 2.64 -1.86
N TYR A 54 6.10 2.83 -3.18
CA TYR A 54 5.93 1.78 -4.18
C TYR A 54 7.08 0.75 -4.12
N ASP A 55 8.33 1.21 -4.06
CA ASP A 55 9.50 0.35 -3.92
C ASP A 55 9.48 -0.41 -2.59
N LEU A 56 9.07 0.25 -1.50
CA LEU A 56 8.95 -0.38 -0.19
C LEU A 56 7.88 -1.47 -0.17
N TRP A 57 6.73 -1.23 -0.82
CA TRP A 57 5.68 -2.23 -0.97
C TRP A 57 6.17 -3.45 -1.73
N SER A 58 6.69 -3.24 -2.94
CA SER A 58 7.13 -4.33 -3.82
C SER A 58 8.27 -5.14 -3.21
N ALA A 59 9.22 -4.49 -2.52
CA ALA A 59 10.26 -5.16 -1.74
C ALA A 59 9.66 -5.99 -0.58
N GLY A 60 8.62 -5.50 0.07
CA GLY A 60 7.87 -6.24 1.11
C GLY A 60 7.20 -7.50 0.56
N ILE A 61 6.58 -7.43 -0.62
CA ILE A 61 5.99 -8.60 -1.29
C ILE A 61 7.07 -9.63 -1.65
N LEU A 62 8.20 -9.19 -2.22
CA LEU A 62 9.33 -10.09 -2.53
C LEU A 62 9.89 -10.77 -1.27
N LEU A 63 10.01 -10.04 -0.17
CA LEU A 63 10.42 -10.61 1.11
C LEU A 63 9.39 -11.64 1.62
N LEU A 64 8.09 -11.34 1.50
CA LEU A 64 7.03 -12.26 1.88
C LEU A 64 7.07 -13.55 1.05
N GLU A 65 7.26 -13.45 -0.27
CA GLU A 65 7.40 -14.62 -1.16
C GLU A 65 8.61 -15.48 -0.79
N LEU A 66 9.72 -14.85 -0.44
CA LEU A 66 10.91 -15.56 0.02
C LEU A 66 10.66 -16.31 1.34
N LEU A 67 9.94 -15.68 2.28
CA LEU A 67 9.60 -16.27 3.57
C LEU A 67 8.59 -17.42 3.44
N LEU A 68 7.59 -17.27 2.57
CA LEU A 68 6.57 -18.29 2.30
C LEU A 68 7.05 -19.37 1.32
N ALA A 69 8.19 -19.16 0.67
CA ALA A 69 8.74 -20.00 -0.39
C ALA A 69 7.73 -20.32 -1.50
N THR A 70 6.84 -19.37 -1.81
CA THR A 70 5.82 -19.49 -2.86
C THR A 70 5.87 -18.26 -3.76
N PRO A 71 5.84 -18.43 -5.09
CA PRO A 71 5.62 -17.31 -5.99
C PRO A 71 4.15 -16.86 -5.88
N HIS A 72 3.89 -15.57 -6.12
CA HIS A 72 2.56 -14.94 -6.09
C HIS A 72 1.89 -15.04 -4.72
N GLY A 73 2.58 -14.59 -3.66
CA GLY A 73 2.16 -14.77 -2.27
C GLY A 73 0.75 -14.22 -1.96
N LEU A 74 0.27 -13.23 -2.70
CA LEU A 74 -1.05 -12.63 -2.52
C LEU A 74 -2.16 -13.26 -3.38
N GLU A 75 -1.85 -14.18 -4.28
CA GLU A 75 -2.87 -14.80 -5.13
C GLU A 75 -3.70 -15.81 -4.31
N PRO A 76 -5.04 -15.69 -4.30
CA PRO A 76 -5.88 -16.62 -3.57
C PRO A 76 -5.75 -18.03 -4.13
N THR A 77 -5.86 -19.04 -3.26
CA THR A 77 -5.89 -20.45 -3.69
C THR A 77 -6.97 -20.69 -4.74
N ALA A 78 -6.81 -21.70 -5.61
CA ALA A 78 -7.79 -22.04 -6.64
C ALA A 78 -9.22 -22.22 -6.07
N ARG A 79 -9.33 -22.76 -4.85
CA ARG A 79 -10.60 -22.92 -4.13
C ARG A 79 -11.19 -21.57 -3.73
N THR A 80 -10.40 -20.68 -3.15
CA THR A 80 -10.83 -19.34 -2.76
C THR A 80 -11.21 -18.51 -3.98
N ALA A 81 -10.39 -18.54 -5.04
CA ALA A 81 -10.67 -17.88 -6.31
C ALA A 81 -11.98 -18.37 -6.95
N ALA A 82 -12.24 -19.68 -6.94
CA ALA A 82 -13.50 -20.25 -7.41
C ALA A 82 -14.69 -19.82 -6.52
N THR A 83 -14.50 -19.75 -5.21
CA THR A 83 -15.53 -19.30 -4.27
C THR A 83 -15.90 -17.84 -4.50
N ILE A 84 -14.91 -16.96 -4.69
CA ILE A 84 -15.10 -15.54 -5.04
C ILE A 84 -15.87 -15.44 -6.37
N LEU A 85 -15.45 -16.21 -7.39
CA LEU A 85 -16.11 -16.22 -8.70
C LEU A 85 -17.58 -16.66 -8.60
N LEU A 86 -17.88 -17.72 -7.87
CA LEU A 86 -19.24 -18.24 -7.73
C LEU A 86 -20.13 -17.29 -6.91
N ARG A 87 -19.61 -16.70 -5.82
CA ARG A 87 -20.37 -15.75 -4.98
C ARG A 87 -20.63 -14.42 -5.68
N HIS A 88 -19.71 -14.00 -6.53
CA HIS A 88 -19.77 -12.70 -7.22
C HIS A 88 -19.91 -12.86 -8.74
N ALA A 89 -20.54 -13.94 -9.21
CA ALA A 89 -20.62 -14.28 -10.64
C ALA A 89 -21.26 -13.20 -11.54
N ARG A 90 -22.07 -12.29 -10.96
CA ARG A 90 -22.70 -11.16 -11.66
C ARG A 90 -21.82 -9.91 -11.75
N GLN A 91 -20.69 -9.89 -11.04
CA GLN A 91 -19.81 -8.74 -11.01
C GLN A 91 -18.90 -8.72 -12.24
N PRO A 92 -18.53 -7.52 -12.73
CA PRO A 92 -17.63 -7.40 -13.86
C PRO A 92 -16.20 -7.87 -13.51
N PRO A 93 -15.38 -8.25 -14.50
CA PRO A 93 -14.05 -8.81 -14.28
C PRO A 93 -13.12 -7.94 -13.43
N HIS A 94 -13.19 -6.62 -13.57
CA HIS A 94 -12.36 -5.70 -12.78
C HIS A 94 -12.73 -5.69 -11.29
N VAL A 95 -14.00 -5.88 -10.95
CA VAL A 95 -14.44 -6.03 -9.55
C VAL A 95 -13.96 -7.36 -8.99
N LEU A 96 -14.04 -8.45 -9.78
CA LEU A 96 -13.51 -9.75 -9.37
C LEU A 96 -12.00 -9.70 -9.14
N ARG A 97 -11.24 -8.99 -9.96
CA ARG A 97 -9.80 -8.74 -9.75
C ARG A 97 -9.55 -8.05 -8.41
N ARG A 98 -10.26 -6.95 -8.14
CA ARG A 98 -10.13 -6.20 -6.86
C ARG A 98 -10.48 -7.06 -5.65
N LEU A 99 -11.51 -7.90 -5.74
CA LEU A 99 -11.90 -8.82 -4.66
C LEU A 99 -10.82 -9.87 -4.37
N ARG A 100 -10.14 -10.39 -5.39
CA ARG A 100 -9.02 -11.34 -5.20
C ARG A 100 -7.85 -10.68 -4.47
N ILE A 101 -7.49 -9.46 -4.86
CA ILE A 101 -6.43 -8.69 -4.20
C ILE A 101 -6.81 -8.42 -2.75
N ALA A 102 -8.03 -7.90 -2.52
CA ALA A 102 -8.51 -7.64 -1.16
C ALA A 102 -8.52 -8.90 -0.27
N ASN A 103 -8.84 -10.07 -0.86
CA ASN A 103 -8.76 -11.34 -0.15
C ASN A 103 -7.32 -11.70 0.22
N GLY A 104 -6.36 -11.60 -0.71
CA GLY A 104 -4.94 -11.87 -0.43
C GLY A 104 -4.39 -10.98 0.68
N LEU A 105 -4.72 -9.68 0.64
CA LEU A 105 -4.34 -8.75 1.70
C LEU A 105 -4.94 -9.12 3.07
N ALA A 106 -6.17 -9.62 3.09
CA ALA A 106 -6.83 -10.08 4.31
C ALA A 106 -6.26 -11.41 4.84
N GLU A 107 -5.91 -12.35 3.95
CA GLU A 107 -5.31 -13.64 4.32
C GLU A 107 -3.94 -13.45 5.00
N HIS A 108 -3.18 -12.42 4.61
CA HIS A 108 -1.87 -12.08 5.18
C HIS A 108 -1.90 -10.97 6.23
N CYS A 109 -3.07 -10.55 6.70
CA CYS A 109 -3.24 -9.49 7.70
C CYS A 109 -2.58 -8.15 7.32
N ILE A 110 -2.47 -7.86 6.02
CA ILE A 110 -1.91 -6.61 5.50
C ILE A 110 -2.96 -5.49 5.57
N THR A 111 -4.25 -5.82 5.45
CA THR A 111 -5.31 -4.86 5.74
C THR A 111 -5.34 -4.54 7.24
N PRO A 112 -5.43 -3.25 7.63
CA PRO A 112 -5.62 -2.92 9.03
C PRO A 112 -6.93 -3.59 9.49
N ALA A 113 -6.88 -4.23 10.67
CA ALA A 113 -8.10 -4.66 11.33
C ALA A 113 -9.04 -3.46 11.38
N GLN A 114 -10.27 -3.63 10.89
CA GLN A 114 -11.30 -2.61 11.03
C GLN A 114 -11.48 -2.40 12.54
N GLY A 115 -10.77 -1.42 13.11
CA GLY A 115 -10.99 -1.01 14.48
C GLY A 115 -12.47 -0.71 14.60
N GLY A 116 -13.15 -1.45 15.46
CA GLY A 116 -14.56 -1.22 15.72
C GLY A 116 -14.74 0.28 15.93
N ARG A 117 -15.65 0.88 15.16
CA ARG A 117 -16.23 2.17 15.53
C ARG A 117 -17.14 1.91 16.72
N ASP A 118 -16.56 1.49 17.83
CA ASP A 118 -17.19 1.40 19.12
C ASP A 118 -16.65 2.61 19.90
N GLY A 119 -17.58 3.49 20.25
CA GLY A 119 -17.29 4.86 20.66
C GLY A 119 -16.40 4.97 21.90
N GLU A 120 -15.43 5.87 21.79
CA GLU A 120 -14.83 6.55 22.93
C GLU A 120 -14.69 8.01 22.47
N GLY A 121 -15.54 8.94 22.88
CA GLY A 121 -15.84 9.21 24.28
C GLY A 121 -14.80 10.23 24.74
N SER A 122 -15.16 11.51 24.61
CA SER A 122 -14.49 12.66 25.21
C SER A 122 -13.77 12.33 26.54
N ALA A 123 -12.46 12.49 26.57
CA ALA A 123 -11.72 12.75 27.79
C ALA A 123 -10.59 13.74 27.48
N GLY A 124 -10.95 15.02 27.46
CA GLY A 124 -9.97 16.06 27.71
C GLY A 124 -9.51 15.93 29.15
N GLU A 125 -8.21 15.77 29.37
CA GLU A 125 -7.61 16.02 30.67
C GLU A 125 -6.37 16.90 30.51
N ARG A 126 -6.55 18.13 30.99
CA ARG A 126 -5.50 19.07 31.35
C ARG A 126 -4.81 18.52 32.61
N SER A 127 -3.49 18.61 32.69
CA SER A 127 -2.79 19.13 33.88
C SER A 127 -1.29 19.21 33.58
N ALA A 128 -0.73 20.43 33.63
CA ALA A 128 0.18 20.88 34.68
C ALA A 128 1.61 20.35 34.45
N GLY A 129 2.59 21.20 34.11
CA GLY A 129 2.95 22.36 34.91
C GLY A 129 4.06 21.95 35.88
N GLU A 130 5.22 21.56 35.33
CA GLU A 130 6.41 21.27 36.12
C GLU A 130 7.21 22.54 36.35
N ARG A 131 7.20 22.94 37.62
CA ARG A 131 7.87 24.10 38.20
C ARG A 131 9.37 23.81 38.27
N SER A 132 10.16 24.67 37.65
CA SER A 132 11.60 24.83 37.96
C SER A 132 11.72 25.36 39.39
N ALA A 133 12.14 24.49 40.31
CA ALA A 133 12.56 24.86 41.65
C ALA A 133 14.09 25.08 41.61
N GLY A 134 14.49 26.35 41.68
CA GLY A 134 15.84 26.71 42.09
C GLY A 134 15.99 26.57 43.61
N GLU A 135 17.21 26.22 44.03
CA GLU A 135 17.89 26.49 45.31
C GLU A 135 19.08 25.51 45.39
N ARG A 136 20.33 25.89 45.70
CA ARG A 136 20.81 26.89 46.66
C ARG A 136 22.36 27.07 46.54
N SER A 137 22.83 28.22 47.05
CA SER A 137 24.10 28.47 47.78
C SER A 137 25.45 28.49 47.03
N ALA A 138 26.45 29.33 47.39
CA ALA A 138 26.64 30.24 48.51
C ALA A 138 27.84 31.18 48.24
N GLY A 139 27.96 32.24 49.03
CA GLY A 139 29.27 32.83 49.42
C GLY A 139 29.68 34.08 48.68
#